data_AF-A0A433TPN9-F1
#
_entry.id   AF-A0A433TPN9-F1
#
_cell.length_a   1.000
_cell.length_b   1.000
_cell.length_c   1.000
_cell.angle_alpha   90.00
_cell.angle_beta   90.00
_cell.angle_gamma   90.00
#
_symmetry.space_group_name_H-M   'P 1'
#
loop_
_entity.id
_entity.type
_entity.pdbx_description
1 polymer ?
#
loop_
_entity_poly.entity_id
_entity_poly.type
_entity_poly.pdbx_seq_one_letter_code
_entity_poly.pdbx_strand_id
1 'polypeptide(L)'
;VKSSNIIVVKSINIIVVKSINIIVVKSINIIVVKSINIIVVKSINIIVVKSINIIVVKSINIIVVKSINIIVVKSINIIVVKSINIIVVKSINIIVVKSINIHL
;
A
#
# COMPACT_ATOMS: atom_id res chain seq x y z
N VAL A 1 -21.16 -3.39 -15.66
CA VAL A 1 -21.26 -2.35 -14.62
C VAL A 1 -19.97 -1.53 -14.66
N LYS A 2 -20.01 -0.30 -15.18
CA LYS A 2 -18.85 0.61 -15.17
C LYS A 2 -18.65 1.12 -13.75
N SER A 3 -18.06 0.29 -12.89
CA SER A 3 -17.54 0.73 -11.61
C SER A 3 -16.34 1.64 -11.89
N SER A 4 -16.41 2.88 -11.44
CA SER A 4 -15.34 3.87 -11.57
C SER A 4 -14.01 3.26 -11.09
N ASN A 5 -13.09 3.00 -12.01
CA ASN A 5 -11.91 2.16 -11.75
C ASN A 5 -10.71 2.91 -11.17
N ILE A 6 -10.74 4.25 -11.12
CA ILE A 6 -9.56 5.07 -10.79
C ILE A 6 -9.97 6.20 -9.87
N ILE A 7 -9.25 6.36 -8.76
CA ILE A 7 -9.33 7.50 -7.85
C ILE A 7 -7.99 8.23 -7.90
N VAL A 8 -8.02 9.53 -8.17
CA VAL A 8 -6.84 10.41 -8.11
C VAL A 8 -7.08 11.47 -7.06
N VAL A 9 -6.17 11.56 -6.09
CA VAL A 9 -6.28 12.54 -4.99
C VAL A 9 -4.98 13.31 -4.84
N LYS A 10 -5.09 14.64 -4.72
CA LYS A 10 -3.93 15.51 -4.49
C LYS A 10 -3.59 15.59 -3.01
N SER A 11 -4.58 15.96 -2.19
CA SER A 11 -4.44 16.11 -0.74
C SER A 11 -5.76 15.77 -0.06
N ILE A 12 -5.73 14.87 0.90
CA ILE A 12 -6.88 14.55 1.76
C ILE A 12 -6.36 14.00 3.07
N ASN A 13 -7.11 14.16 4.15
CA ASN A 13 -6.71 13.57 5.43
C ASN A 13 -6.94 12.05 5.45
N ILE A 14 -8.15 11.61 5.10
CA ILE A 14 -8.57 10.21 5.26
C ILE A 14 -9.28 9.74 3.99
N ILE A 15 -8.97 8.53 3.54
CA ILE A 15 -9.75 7.80 2.53
C ILE A 15 -10.09 6.42 3.07
N VAL A 16 -11.36 6.04 2.91
CA VAL A 16 -11.83 4.67 3.09
C VAL A 16 -12.42 4.20 1.77
N VAL A 17 -11.90 3.09 1.24
CA VAL A 17 -12.34 2.54 -0.04
C VAL A 17 -12.58 1.04 0.04
N LYS A 18 -13.58 0.61 -0.73
CA LYS A 18 -13.92 -0.80 -0.91
C LYS A 18 -13.99 -1.09 -2.40
N SER A 19 -13.24 -2.08 -2.85
CA SER A 19 -13.31 -2.61 -4.22
C SER A 19 -13.09 -1.55 -5.31
N ILE A 20 -11.88 -1.00 -5.34
CA ILE A 20 -11.42 -0.08 -6.38
C ILE A 20 -10.33 -0.75 -7.21
N ASN A 21 -10.10 -0.36 -8.47
CA ASN A 21 -9.00 -0.92 -9.25
C ASN A 21 -7.69 -0.16 -8.99
N ILE A 22 -7.71 1.17 -9.09
CA ILE A 22 -6.50 2.00 -9.01
C ILE A 22 -6.73 3.21 -8.08
N ILE A 23 -5.76 3.45 -7.20
CA ILE A 23 -5.64 4.69 -6.41
C ILE A 23 -4.29 5.34 -6.69
N VAL A 24 -4.31 6.63 -7.04
CA VAL A 24 -3.12 7.48 -7.15
C VAL A 24 -3.25 8.64 -6.18
N VAL A 25 -2.30 8.77 -5.25
CA VAL A 25 -2.33 9.87 -4.26
C VAL A 25 -0.99 10.58 -4.15
N LYS A 26 -1.03 11.91 -4.09
CA LYS A 26 0.17 12.72 -3.83
C LYS A 26 0.45 12.80 -2.32
N SER A 27 -0.52 13.26 -1.53
CA SER A 27 -0.38 13.43 -0.08
C SER A 27 -1.64 12.98 0.64
N ILE A 28 -1.49 12.11 1.64
CA ILE A 28 -2.60 11.65 2.47
C ILE A 28 -2.14 11.31 3.88
N ASN A 29 -3.00 11.42 4.90
CA ASN A 29 -2.61 11.01 6.25
C ASN A 29 -2.96 9.53 6.48
N ILE A 30 -4.15 9.09 6.10
CA ILE A 30 -4.63 7.72 6.39
C ILE A 30 -5.38 7.14 5.18
N ILE A 31 -5.02 5.92 4.81
CA ILE A 31 -5.78 5.10 3.86
C ILE A 31 -6.19 3.79 4.54
N VAL A 32 -7.47 3.45 4.43
CA VAL A 32 -8.00 2.12 4.79
C VAL A 32 -8.65 1.48 3.56
N VAL A 33 -8.16 0.30 3.17
CA VAL A 33 -8.68 -0.41 1.98
C VAL A 33 -9.00 -1.87 2.27
N LYS A 34 -10.14 -2.34 1.76
CA LYS A 34 -10.50 -3.77 1.80
C LYS A 34 -9.91 -4.56 0.63
N SER A 35 -10.08 -4.05 -0.59
CA SER A 35 -9.68 -4.73 -1.83
C SER A 35 -9.36 -3.68 -2.90
N ILE A 36 -8.16 -3.78 -3.46
CA ILE A 36 -7.61 -2.84 -4.44
C ILE A 36 -6.64 -3.61 -5.34
N ASN A 37 -6.50 -3.24 -6.61
CA ASN A 37 -5.48 -3.85 -7.45
C ASN A 37 -4.15 -3.08 -7.33
N ILE A 38 -4.18 -1.75 -7.47
CA ILE A 38 -2.96 -0.93 -7.53
C ILE A 38 -3.08 0.33 -6.67
N ILE A 39 -2.08 0.56 -5.80
CA ILE A 39 -1.88 1.82 -5.08
C ILE A 39 -0.56 2.45 -5.50
N VAL A 40 -0.59 3.71 -5.92
CA VAL A 40 0.60 4.54 -6.16
C VAL A 40 0.54 5.77 -5.27
N VAL A 41 1.52 5.94 -4.37
CA VAL A 41 1.54 7.06 -3.43
C VAL A 41 2.89 7.75 -3.35
N LYS A 42 2.89 9.09 -3.39
CA LYS A 42 4.11 9.88 -3.14
C LYS A 42 4.40 10.02 -1.64
N SER A 43 3.42 10.41 -0.84
CA SER A 43 3.59 10.63 0.60
C SER A 43 2.34 10.24 1.37
N ILE A 44 2.50 9.42 2.41
CA ILE A 44 1.40 8.91 3.24
C ILE A 44 1.87 8.56 4.65
N ASN A 45 1.11 8.92 5.68
CA ASN A 45 1.49 8.52 7.03
C ASN A 45 1.14 7.05 7.29
N ILE A 46 -0.11 6.64 7.07
CA ILE A 46 -0.60 5.30 7.44
C ILE A 46 -1.40 4.65 6.30
N ILE A 47 -1.04 3.41 5.97
CA ILE A 47 -1.83 2.52 5.09
C ILE A 47 -2.23 1.27 5.87
N VAL A 48 -3.53 0.95 5.86
CA VAL A 48 -4.08 -0.32 6.35
C VAL A 48 -4.82 -1.01 5.22
N VAL A 49 -4.38 -2.22 4.84
CA VAL A 49 -4.98 -2.96 3.73
C VAL A 49 -5.25 -4.43 4.06
N LYS A 50 -6.44 -4.90 3.72
CA LYS A 50 -6.75 -6.33 3.80
C LYS A 50 -6.17 -7.12 2.62
N SER A 51 -6.43 -6.68 1.39
CA SER A 51 -5.95 -7.35 0.17
C SER A 51 -5.60 -6.33 -0.92
N ILE A 52 -4.42 -6.48 -1.50
CA ILE A 52 -3.90 -5.62 -2.56
C ILE A 52 -3.00 -6.43 -3.50
N ASN A 53 -2.94 -6.11 -4.79
CA ASN A 53 -1.97 -6.76 -5.67
C ASN A 53 -0.63 -6.00 -5.66
N ILE A 54 -0.65 -4.68 -5.86
CA ILE A 54 0.58 -3.89 -6.03
C ILE A 54 0.55 -2.58 -5.22
N ILE A 55 1.58 -2.36 -4.41
CA ILE A 55 1.83 -1.08 -3.75
C ILE A 55 3.15 -0.49 -4.26
N VAL A 56 3.10 0.76 -4.73
CA VAL A 56 4.29 1.56 -5.06
C VAL A 56 4.28 2.84 -4.24
N VAL A 57 5.28 3.04 -3.38
CA VAL A 57 5.34 4.20 -2.49
C VAL A 57 6.71 4.87 -2.48
N LYS A 58 6.74 6.20 -2.57
CA LYS A 58 7.99 6.96 -2.41
C LYS A 58 8.34 7.16 -0.92
N SER A 59 7.39 7.61 -0.11
CA SER A 59 7.61 7.85 1.32
C SER A 59 6.38 7.49 2.13
N ILE A 60 6.57 6.68 3.18
CA ILE A 60 5.51 6.27 4.09
C ILE A 60 6.02 6.07 5.51
N ASN A 61 5.19 6.33 6.52
CA ASN A 61 5.57 6.03 7.90
C ASN A 61 5.19 4.58 8.25
N ILE A 62 3.93 4.17 8.04
CA ILE A 62 3.41 2.89 8.52
C ILE A 62 2.60 2.17 7.44
N ILE A 63 2.94 0.91 7.17
CA ILE A 63 2.15 -0.02 6.36
C ILE A 63 1.72 -1.21 7.24
N VAL A 64 0.41 -1.52 7.24
CA VAL A 64 -0.14 -2.74 7.80
C VAL A 64 -0.95 -3.48 6.73
N VAL A 65 -0.52 -4.69 6.37
CA VAL A 65 -1.18 -5.47 5.30
C VAL A 65 -1.40 -6.92 5.69
N LYS A 66 -2.61 -7.44 5.43
CA LYS A 66 -2.89 -8.87 5.60
C LYS A 66 -2.36 -9.71 4.43
N SER A 67 -2.62 -9.30 3.20
CA SER A 67 -2.19 -10.01 1.99
C SER A 67 -1.84 -9.02 0.88
N ILE A 68 -0.67 -9.22 0.28
CA ILE A 68 -0.15 -8.39 -0.80
C ILE A 68 0.71 -9.25 -1.74
N ASN A 69 0.66 -8.99 -3.06
CA ASN A 69 1.55 -9.68 -3.98
C ASN A 69 2.88 -8.94 -4.08
N ILE A 70 2.87 -7.64 -4.36
CA ILE A 70 4.10 -6.87 -4.65
C ILE A 70 4.14 -5.55 -3.88
N ILE A 71 5.22 -5.31 -3.15
CA ILE A 71 5.52 -4.03 -2.51
C ILE A 71 6.81 -3.46 -3.09
N VAL A 72 6.76 -2.22 -3.58
CA VAL A 72 7.92 -1.42 -3.96
C VAL A 72 7.92 -0.12 -3.17
N VAL A 73 8.93 0.08 -2.32
CA VAL A 73 9.01 1.28 -1.46
C VAL A 73 10.39 1.90 -1.49
N LYS A 74 10.47 3.21 -1.71
CA LYS A 74 11.73 3.94 -1.60
C LYS A 74 12.11 4.21 -0.14
N SER A 75 11.18 4.66 0.70
CA SER A 75 11.43 4.93 2.13
C SER A 75 10.20 4.60 2.98
N ILE A 76 10.41 3.79 4.02
CA ILE A 76 9.37 3.36 4.96
C ILE A 76 9.94 3.29 6.38
N ASN A 77 9.19 3.75 7.39
CA ASN A 77 9.61 3.54 8.78
C ASN A 77 9.22 2.14 9.28
N ILE A 78 7.94 1.76 9.17
CA ILE A 78 7.41 0.53 9.74
C ILE A 78 6.55 -0.23 8.74
N ILE A 79 6.89 -1.49 8.47
CA ILE A 79 6.05 -2.40 7.70
C ILE A 79 5.68 -3.64 8.51
N VAL A 80 4.39 -3.93 8.56
CA VAL A 80 3.82 -5.14 9.15
C VAL A 80 3.00 -5.86 8.11
N VAL A 81 3.43 -7.06 7.69
CA VAL A 81 2.76 -7.83 6.65
C VAL A 81 2.55 -9.27 7.09
N LYS A 82 1.30 -9.75 7.00
CA LYS A 82 1.03 -11.17 7.25
C LYS A 82 1.52 -12.05 6.09
N SER A 83 1.22 -11.68 4.84
CA SER A 83 1.60 -12.47 3.66
C SER A 83 2.02 -11.57 2.51
N ILE A 84 3.21 -11.80 1.96
CA ILE A 84 3.79 -11.08 0.81
C ILE A 84 4.47 -12.06 -0.14
N ASN A 85 4.37 -11.83 -1.46
CA ASN A 85 5.20 -12.56 -2.42
C ASN A 85 6.53 -11.81 -2.62
N ILE A 86 6.47 -10.58 -3.15
CA ILE A 86 7.66 -9.82 -3.54
C ILE A 86 7.75 -8.51 -2.77
N ILE A 87 8.89 -8.26 -2.12
CA ILE A 87 9.20 -6.99 -1.46
C ILE A 87 10.49 -6.39 -1.99
N VAL A 88 10.41 -5.13 -2.43
CA VAL A 88 11.56 -4.32 -2.86
C VAL A 88 11.55 -3.04 -2.05
N VAL A 89 12.56 -2.85 -1.19
CA VAL A 89 12.66 -1.66 -0.32
C VAL A 89 14.06 -1.09 -0.36
N LYS A 90 14.17 0.23 -0.59
CA LYS A 90 15.47 0.92 -0.57
C LYS A 90 15.90 1.36 0.84
N SER A 91 14.96 1.77 1.68
CA SER A 91 15.24 2.19 3.07
C SER A 91 14.08 1.82 3.98
N ILE A 92 14.38 1.07 5.05
CA ILE A 92 13.44 0.57 6.05
C ILE A 92 14.04 0.67 7.45
N ASN A 93 13.25 1.10 8.44
CA ASN A 93 13.67 1.02 9.84
C ASN A 93 13.24 -0.29 10.49
N ILE A 94 11.96 -0.67 10.37
CA ILE A 94 11.38 -1.85 11.03
C ILE A 94 10.53 -2.65 10.05
N ILE A 95 10.83 -3.95 9.93
CA ILE A 95 10.06 -4.91 9.14
C ILE A 95 9.61 -6.10 9.98
N VAL A 96 8.31 -6.40 9.90
CA VAL A 96 7.70 -7.60 10.48
C VAL A 96 6.93 -8.32 9.38
N VAL A 97 7.36 -9.52 9.02
CA VAL A 97 6.72 -10.34 7.99
C VAL A 97 6.46 -11.74 8.55
N LYS A 98 5.21 -12.21 8.48
CA LYS A 98 4.85 -13.56 8.93
C LYS A 98 5.15 -14.63 7.88
N SER A 99 4.87 -14.36 6.61
CA SER A 99 5.19 -15.28 5.51
C SER A 99 5.60 -14.50 4.27
N ILE A 100 6.73 -14.90 3.69
CA ILE A 100 7.23 -14.38 2.42
C ILE A 100 7.46 -15.54 1.46
N ASN A 101 6.95 -15.42 0.23
CA ASN A 101 7.23 -16.38 -0.83
C ASN A 101 8.14 -15.74 -1.88
N ILE A 102 9.45 -15.97 -1.75
CA ILE A 102 10.45 -15.46 -2.69
C ILE A 102 10.65 -16.50 -3.79
N HIS A 103 10.24 -16.19 -5.02
CA HIS A 103 10.81 -16.84 -6.18
C HIS A 103 11.93 -15.92 -6.68
N LEU A 104 13.17 -16.41 -6.61
CA LEU A 104 14.36 -15.72 -7.11
C LEU A 104 14.21 -15.41 -8.60
#